data_AF-A0A284VJC9-F1
#
_entry.id   AF-A0A284VJC9-F1
#
_cell.length_a   1.000
_cell.length_b   1.000
_cell.length_c   1.000
_cell.angle_alpha   90.00
_cell.angle_beta   90.00
_cell.angle_gamma   90.00
#
_symmetry.space_group_name_H-M   'P 1'
#
loop_
_entity.id
_entity.type
_entity.pdbx_description
1 polymer ?
#
loop_
_entity_poly.entity_id
_entity_poly.type
_entity_poly.pdbx_seq_one_letter_code
_entity_poly.pdbx_strand_id
1 'polypeptide(L)' 'MTQKDYVKEYLGFLKILMVGLIGAMFLVVLYNLQTPGFYATALVLIVFLGLVFVLLSILYFRLMSELQDMP' A
#
# COMPACT_ATOMS: atom_id res chain seq x y z
N MET A 1 15.90 14.82 16.41
CA MET A 1 15.43 13.66 15.63
C MET A 1 16.51 13.31 14.64
N THR A 2 17.05 12.10 14.65
CA THR A 2 18.09 11.72 13.68
C THR A 2 17.45 11.36 12.34
N GLN A 3 18.22 11.44 11.25
CA GLN A 3 17.75 11.02 9.92
C GLN A 3 17.24 9.56 9.93
N LYS A 4 17.89 8.71 10.75
CA LYS A 4 17.51 7.31 11.00
C LYS A 4 16.14 7.16 11.67
N ASP A 5 15.82 8.02 12.64
CA ASP A 5 14.51 8.01 13.31
C ASP A 5 13.40 8.43 12.34
N TYR A 6 13.66 9.43 11.49
CA TYR A 6 12.72 9.87 10.46
C TYR A 6 12.40 8.76 9.44
N VAL A 7 13.41 8.03 8.96
CA VAL A 7 13.20 6.90 8.03
C VAL A 7 12.40 5.78 8.69
N LYS A 8 12.63 5.49 9.97
CA LYS A 8 11.85 4.50 10.73
C LYS A 8 10.38 4.89 10.86
N GLU A 9 10.09 6.14 11.20
CA GLU A 9 8.71 6.63 11.27
C GLU A 9 8.03 6.57 9.90
N TYR A 10 8.74 6.95 8.84
CA TYR A 10 8.21 6.90 7.49
C TYR A 10 7.94 5.46 7.01
N LEU A 11 8.82 4.51 7.34
CA LEU A 11 8.58 3.07 7.13
C LEU A 11 7.37 2.56 7.91
N GLY A 12 7.20 3.02 9.16
CA GLY A 12 6.03 2.71 9.98
C GLY A 12 4.73 3.21 9.34
N PHE A 13 4.73 4.44 8.84
CA PHE A 13 3.61 5.02 8.10
C PHE A 13 3.33 4.26 6.80
N LEU A 14 4.36 3.93 6.01
CA LEU A 14 4.20 3.14 4.79
C LEU A 14 3.55 1.78 5.08
N LYS A 15 3.94 1.12 6.17
CA LYS A 15 3.35 -0.16 6.60
C LYS A 15 1.86 -0.02 6.88
N ILE A 16 1.44 1.03 7.59
CA ILE A 16 0.02 1.30 7.86
C ILE A 16 -0.72 1.52 6.54
N LEU A 17 -0.15 2.28 5.62
CA LEU A 17 -0.77 2.61 4.33
C LEU A 17 -0.94 1.37 3.44
N MET A 18 0.05 0.47 3.42
CA MET A 18 -0.02 -0.81 2.73
C MET A 18 -1.11 -1.72 3.32
N VAL A 19 -1.22 -1.81 4.64
CA VAL A 19 -2.29 -2.59 5.29
C VAL A 19 -3.67 -2.00 4.99
N GLY A 20 -3.80 -0.67 5.01
CA GLY A 20 -5.03 0.03 4.64
C GLY A 20 -5.45 -0.25 3.19
N LEU A 21 -4.48 -0.28 2.25
CA LEU A 21 -4.73 -0.62 0.85
C LEU A 21 -5.27 -2.05 0.68
N ILE A 22 -4.72 -3.02 1.40
CA ILE A 22 -5.22 -4.41 1.38
C ILE A 22 -6.68 -4.44 1.86
N GLY A 23 -7.00 -3.72 2.94
CA GLY A 23 -8.37 -3.60 3.43
C GLY A 23 -9.31 -2.95 2.40
N ALA A 24 -8.86 -1.89 1.72
CA ALA A 24 -9.63 -1.23 0.67
C ALA A 24 -9.90 -2.17 -0.52
N MET A 25 -8.89 -2.93 -0.96
CA MET A 25 -9.07 -3.93 -2.03
C MET A 25 -10.10 -4.99 -1.64
N PHE A 26 -10.07 -5.46 -0.39
CA PHE A 26 -11.05 -6.43 0.12
C PHE A 26 -12.48 -5.85 0.12
N LEU A 27 -12.65 -4.59 0.57
CA LEU A 27 -13.95 -3.91 0.56
C LEU A 27 -14.50 -3.73 -0.86
N VAL A 28 -13.65 -3.38 -1.84
CA VAL A 28 -14.05 -3.26 -3.25
C VAL A 28 -14.58 -4.60 -3.77
N VAL A 29 -13.92 -5.71 -3.44
CA VAL A 29 -14.37 -7.06 -3.83
C VAL A 29 -15.71 -7.39 -3.17
N LEU A 30 -15.86 -7.17 -1.87
CA LEU A 30 -17.11 -7.43 -1.15
C LEU A 30 -18.28 -6.61 -1.70
N TYR A 31 -18.05 -5.32 -1.96
CA TYR A 31 -19.05 -4.44 -2.54
C TYR A 31 -19.50 -4.93 -3.93
N ASN A 32 -18.56 -5.40 -4.73
CA ASN A 32 -18.85 -5.94 -6.06
C ASN A 32 -19.67 -7.24 -6.00
N LEU A 33 -19.42 -8.11 -5.01
CA LEU A 33 -20.21 -9.31 -4.77
C LEU A 33 -21.66 -8.99 -4.37
N GLN A 34 -21.87 -7.94 -3.56
CA GLN A 34 -23.20 -7.53 -3.12
C GLN A 34 -24.00 -6.77 -4.20
N THR A 35 -23.31 -6.07 -5.09
CA THR A 35 -23.94 -5.16 -6.07
C THR A 35 -23.56 -5.57 -7.51
N PRO A 36 -24.12 -6.68 -8.02
CA PRO A 36 -23.81 -7.18 -9.35
C PRO A 36 -24.23 -6.17 -10.41
N GLY A 37 -23.28 -5.70 -11.21
CA GLY A 37 -23.51 -4.68 -12.26
C GLY A 37 -22.32 -3.75 -12.51
N PHE A 38 -21.42 -3.61 -11.53
CA PHE A 38 -20.25 -2.71 -11.61
C PHE A 38 -18.91 -3.43 -11.78
N TYR A 39 -18.89 -4.60 -12.43
CA TYR A 39 -17.68 -5.45 -12.56
C TYR A 39 -16.52 -4.75 -13.25
N ALA A 40 -16.78 -3.99 -14.33
CA ALA A 40 -15.73 -3.25 -15.04
C ALA A 40 -15.07 -2.19 -14.13
N THR A 41 -15.87 -1.42 -13.38
CA THR A 41 -15.37 -0.40 -12.45
C THR A 41 -14.59 -1.02 -11.29
N ALA A 42 -15.09 -2.12 -10.71
CA ALA A 42 -14.40 -2.82 -9.64
C ALA A 42 -13.05 -3.39 -10.10
N LEU A 43 -12.99 -3.93 -11.31
CA LEU A 43 -11.75 -4.46 -11.88
C LEU A 43 -10.71 -3.35 -12.10
N VAL A 44 -11.12 -2.20 -12.66
CA VAL A 44 -10.24 -1.03 -12.81
C VAL A 44 -9.72 -0.55 -11.46
N LEU A 45 -10.58 -0.47 -10.44
CA LEU A 45 -10.19 -0.09 -9.08
C LEU A 45 -9.19 -1.07 -8.46
N ILE A 46 -9.42 -2.38 -8.60
CA ILE A 46 -8.51 -3.41 -8.07
C ILE A 46 -7.15 -3.32 -8.74
N VAL A 47 -7.11 -3.17 -10.07
CA VAL A 47 -5.84 -3.02 -10.82
C VAL A 47 -5.11 -1.75 -10.39
N PHE A 48 -5.82 -0.64 -10.26
CA PHE A 48 -5.24 0.63 -9.82
C PHE A 48 -4.69 0.54 -8.39
N LEU A 49 -5.47 0.02 -7.44
CA LEU A 49 -5.04 -0.17 -6.05
C LEU A 49 -3.85 -1.14 -5.95
N GLY A 50 -3.84 -2.20 -6.77
CA GLY A 50 -2.73 -3.12 -6.90
C GLY A 50 -1.45 -2.45 -7.38
N LEU A 51 -1.52 -1.59 -8.40
CA LEU A 51 -0.37 -0.81 -8.87
C LEU A 51 0.18 0.12 -7.80
N VAL A 52 -0.71 0.82 -7.08
CA VAL A 52 -0.31 1.69 -5.95
C VAL A 52 0.38 0.87 -4.87
N PHE A 53 -0.15 -0.30 -4.52
CA PHE A 53 0.46 -1.21 -3.55
C PHE A 53 1.88 -1.65 -3.97
N VAL A 54 2.06 -2.00 -5.25
CA VAL A 54 3.38 -2.37 -5.80
C VAL A 54 4.36 -1.21 -5.69
N LEU A 55 3.96 0.01 -6.07
CA LEU A 55 4.82 1.19 -5.99
C LEU A 55 5.24 1.50 -4.54
N LEU A 56 4.31 1.41 -3.61
CA LEU A 56 4.60 1.60 -2.18
C LEU A 56 5.50 0.48 -1.63
N SER A 57 5.33 -0.76 -2.08
CA SER A 57 6.19 -1.87 -1.71
C SER A 57 7.63 -1.62 -2.15
N ILE A 58 7.84 -1.16 -3.39
CA ILE A 58 9.17 -0.80 -3.90
C ILE A 58 9.79 0.31 -3.04
N LEU A 59 9.02 1.35 -2.74
CA LEU A 59 9.48 2.45 -1.87
C LEU A 59 9.84 1.94 -0.47
N TYR A 60 9.03 1.06 0.12
CA TYR A 60 9.29 0.44 1.41
C TYR A 60 10.61 -0.33 1.43
N PHE A 61 10.85 -1.19 0.43
CA PHE A 61 12.09 -1.95 0.34
C PHE A 61 13.31 -1.05 0.17
N ARG A 62 13.19 0.00 -0.66
CA ARG A 62 14.27 0.98 -0.85
C ARG A 62 14.64 1.66 0.45
N LEU A 63 13.65 2.17 1.18
CA LEU A 63 13.85 2.84 2.47
C LEU A 63 14.39 1.91 3.54
N MET A 64 13.96 0.64 3.53
CA MET A 64 14.49 -0.37 4.44
C MET A 64 15.97 -0.66 4.18
N SER A 65 16.37 -0.72 2.91
CA SER A 65 17.78 -0.83 2.51
C SER A 65 18.57 0.39 2.99
N GLU A 66 18.07 1.59 2.70
CA GLU A 66 18.71 2.85 3.13
C GLU A 66 18.86 2.91 4.67
N LEU A 67 17.87 2.40 5.43
CA LEU A 67 17.96 2.33 6.89
C LEU A 67 19.03 1.36 7.39
N GLN A 68 19.23 0.24 6.69
CA GLN A 68 20.25 -0.76 7.03
C GLN A 68 21.66 -0.25 6.74
N ASP A 69 21.81 0.53 5.67
CA ASP A 69 23.09 1.11 5.25
C ASP A 69 23.48 2.37 6.06
N MET A 70 22.57 2.92 6.87
CA MET A 70 22.84 4.06 7.74
C MET A 70 23.58 3.62 9.02
N PRO A 71 24.70 4.29 9.38
CA PRO A 71 25.41 4.04 10.64
C PRO A 71 24.52 4.20 11.88
#